data_AF-A0A1V5RW58-F1
#
_entry.id   AF-A0A1V5RW58-F1
#
_cell.length_a   1.000
_cell.length_b   1.000
_cell.length_c   1.000
_cell.angle_alpha   90.00
_cell.angle_beta   90.00
_cell.angle_gamma   90.00
#
_symmetry.space_group_name_H-M   'P 1'
#
loop_
_entity.id
_entity.type
_entity.pdbx_description
1 polymer ?
#
loop_
_entity_poly.entity_id
_entity_poly.type
_entity_poly.pdbx_seq_one_letter_code
_entity_poly.pdbx_strand_id
1 'polypeptide(L)'
;MNVSQIKIENHNPYAVSFKTNLREYFMNAASVEGIPTVEYVSLEELKFLNSQSKDIRTGNITINPEDKEEVFKALNIVDRGEYFDNETIKDAIINPTAEGMRKLVGITDKFTFERVYAQFIGLKNNGEYDISNRVANVLERRFDEIQHRIFNTKITINEHGFKPKEDIEEIKQKNESLETTVQELQAQLAELKAMMVTASTPKKRKSKAELVVETENTTELDEVKE
;
A
#
# COMPACT_ATOMS: atom_id res chain seq x y z
N MET A 1 17.61 -29.65 16.88
CA MET A 1 16.91 -30.38 17.96
C MET A 1 16.39 -31.73 17.45
N ASN A 2 16.04 -32.69 18.32
CA ASN A 2 15.34 -33.91 17.92
C ASN A 2 13.85 -33.59 17.86
N VAL A 3 13.44 -32.77 16.89
CA VAL A 3 12.04 -32.36 16.73
C VAL A 3 11.29 -33.53 16.10
N SER A 4 10.85 -34.48 16.93
CA SER A 4 10.11 -35.66 16.46
C SER A 4 8.83 -35.26 15.73
N GLN A 5 8.26 -34.09 16.07
CA GLN A 5 7.00 -33.57 15.55
C GLN A 5 7.06 -32.04 15.46
N ILE A 6 6.84 -31.49 14.27
CA ILE A 6 6.79 -30.05 13.98
C ILE A 6 5.33 -29.64 13.89
N LYS A 7 4.98 -28.53 14.56
CA LYS A 7 3.65 -27.95 14.52
C LYS A 7 3.44 -27.20 13.20
N ILE A 8 2.40 -27.57 12.47
CA ILE A 8 1.95 -26.88 11.26
C ILE A 8 0.53 -26.34 11.43
N GLU A 9 0.24 -25.23 10.74
CA GLU A 9 -0.98 -24.45 10.93
C GLU A 9 -1.63 -24.11 9.59
N ASN A 10 -2.94 -24.29 9.52
CA ASN A 10 -3.80 -23.84 8.42
C ASN A 10 -4.58 -22.59 8.87
N HIS A 11 -4.15 -21.43 8.35
CA HIS A 11 -4.80 -20.14 8.55
C HIS A 11 -5.79 -19.80 7.43
N ASN A 12 -6.02 -20.71 6.48
CA ASN A 12 -6.86 -20.44 5.31
C ASN A 12 -8.35 -20.59 5.63
N PRO A 13 -9.23 -19.84 4.93
CA PRO A 13 -10.68 -20.01 5.03
C PRO A 13 -11.19 -21.29 4.34
N TYR A 14 -10.29 -22.14 3.85
CA TYR A 14 -10.58 -23.41 3.18
C TYR A 14 -9.75 -24.55 3.79
N ALA A 15 -10.25 -25.77 3.66
CA ALA A 15 -9.52 -26.95 4.10
C ALA A 15 -8.31 -27.21 3.20
N VAL A 16 -7.20 -27.62 3.81
CA VAL A 16 -5.96 -27.98 3.11
C VAL A 16 -5.72 -29.46 3.30
N SER A 17 -5.59 -30.18 2.19
CA SER A 17 -5.19 -31.59 2.20
C SER A 17 -3.82 -31.74 1.54
N PHE A 18 -2.95 -32.52 2.16
CA PHE A 18 -1.63 -32.80 1.59
C PHE A 18 -1.20 -34.24 1.87
N LYS A 19 -0.38 -34.76 0.97
CA LYS A 19 0.14 -36.12 1.05
C LYS A 19 1.60 -36.11 1.45
N THR A 20 1.94 -36.98 2.38
CA THR A 20 3.32 -37.25 2.77
C THR A 20 3.75 -38.65 2.31
N ASN A 21 4.98 -39.03 2.61
CA ASN A 21 5.47 -40.39 2.37
C ASN A 21 4.77 -41.45 3.24
N LEU A 22 4.16 -41.06 4.37
CA LEU A 22 3.54 -41.98 5.33
C LEU A 22 2.02 -41.98 5.25
N ARG A 23 1.40 -40.81 5.20
CA ARG A 23 -0.05 -40.64 5.23
C ARG A 23 -0.53 -39.37 4.55
N GLU A 24 -1.83 -39.29 4.37
CA GLU A 24 -2.53 -38.09 3.90
C GLU A 24 -3.09 -37.34 5.12
N TYR A 25 -2.93 -36.02 5.12
CA TYR A 25 -3.42 -35.11 6.14
C TYR A 25 -4.55 -34.29 5.57
N PHE A 26 -5.53 -34.00 6.42
CA PHE A 26 -6.66 -33.14 6.10
C PHE A 26 -6.83 -32.12 7.23
N MET A 27 -6.49 -30.87 6.95
CA MET A 27 -6.63 -29.76 7.88
C MET A 27 -7.89 -28.98 7.53
N ASN A 28 -8.83 -28.86 8.48
CA ASN A 28 -10.02 -28.04 8.31
C ASN A 28 -9.64 -26.56 8.08
N ALA A 29 -10.59 -25.79 7.54
CA ALA A 29 -10.47 -24.34 7.44
C ALA A 29 -10.26 -23.72 8.83
N ALA A 30 -9.59 -22.56 8.87
CA ALA A 30 -9.52 -21.75 10.07
C ALA A 30 -10.94 -21.33 10.52
N SER A 31 -11.11 -21.15 11.83
CA SER A 31 -12.36 -20.63 12.39
C SER A 31 -12.66 -19.22 11.84
N VAL A 32 -13.93 -18.81 11.90
CA VAL A 32 -14.36 -17.43 11.60
C VAL A 32 -13.62 -16.41 12.48
N GLU A 33 -13.22 -16.80 13.69
CA GLU A 33 -12.43 -15.99 14.63
C GLU A 33 -10.91 -16.00 14.33
N GLY A 34 -10.49 -16.61 13.21
CA GLY A 34 -9.08 -16.66 12.80
C GLY A 34 -8.24 -17.72 13.52
N ILE A 35 -8.86 -18.60 14.31
CA ILE A 35 -8.15 -19.69 15.00
C ILE A 35 -7.71 -20.72 13.95
N PRO A 36 -6.39 -20.99 13.80
CA PRO A 36 -5.90 -21.94 12.81
C PRO A 36 -6.22 -23.38 13.20
N THR A 37 -6.39 -24.24 12.20
CA THR A 37 -6.34 -25.69 12.42
C THR A 37 -4.89 -26.12 12.52
N VAL A 38 -4.58 -27.00 13.48
CA VAL A 38 -3.20 -27.42 13.78
C VAL A 38 -3.04 -28.91 13.56
N GLU A 39 -1.90 -29.29 12.98
CA GLU A 39 -1.45 -30.69 12.89
C GLU A 39 0.03 -30.80 13.28
N TYR A 40 0.44 -32.01 13.63
CA TYR A 40 1.82 -32.33 13.96
C TYR A 40 2.40 -33.30 12.93
N VAL A 41 3.52 -32.92 12.34
CA VAL A 41 4.13 -33.62 11.20
C VAL A 41 5.63 -33.77 11.44
N SER A 42 6.20 -34.94 11.14
CA SER A 42 7.64 -35.14 11.29
C SER A 42 8.46 -34.36 10.26
N LEU A 43 9.74 -34.10 10.55
CA LEU A 43 10.64 -33.43 9.60
C LEU A 43 10.81 -34.21 8.30
N GLU A 44 10.78 -35.55 8.33
CA GLU A 44 10.89 -36.38 7.12
C GLU A 44 9.66 -36.22 6.21
N GLU A 45 8.47 -36.20 6.80
CA GLU A 45 7.22 -35.94 6.09
C GLU A 45 7.20 -34.53 5.49
N LEU A 46 7.67 -33.50 6.22
CA LEU A 46 7.79 -32.14 5.69
C LEU A 46 8.82 -32.03 4.56
N LYS A 47 9.94 -32.76 4.63
CA LYS A 47 10.91 -32.84 3.52
C LYS A 47 10.28 -33.45 2.28
N PHE A 48 9.53 -34.53 2.45
CA PHE A 48 8.78 -35.14 1.36
C PHE A 48 7.76 -34.15 0.77
N LEU A 49 6.96 -33.51 1.62
CA LEU A 49 5.97 -32.51 1.20
C LEU A 49 6.62 -31.36 0.43
N ASN A 50 7.73 -30.78 0.91
CA ASN A 50 8.44 -29.69 0.24
C ASN A 50 9.05 -30.12 -1.12
N SER A 51 9.36 -31.40 -1.29
CA SER A 51 9.84 -31.94 -2.57
C SER A 51 8.73 -32.03 -3.62
N GLN A 52 7.50 -32.31 -3.19
CA GLN A 52 6.36 -32.55 -4.08
C GLN A 52 5.48 -31.31 -4.28
N SER A 53 5.39 -30.44 -3.28
CA SER A 53 4.49 -29.30 -3.24
C SER A 53 5.22 -28.00 -2.88
N LYS A 54 4.60 -26.87 -3.20
CA LYS A 54 5.05 -25.55 -2.78
C LYS A 54 4.31 -25.03 -1.55
N ASP A 55 3.42 -25.80 -0.94
CA ASP A 55 2.53 -25.34 0.15
C ASP A 55 3.25 -24.64 1.30
N ILE A 56 4.42 -25.14 1.71
CA ILE A 56 5.23 -24.52 2.76
C ILE A 56 5.90 -23.24 2.25
N ARG A 57 6.43 -23.27 1.03
CA ARG A 57 7.15 -22.15 0.40
C ARG A 57 6.24 -20.96 0.13
N THR A 58 4.99 -21.23 -0.22
CA THR A 58 4.00 -20.20 -0.54
C THR A 58 3.22 -19.75 0.70
N GLY A 59 3.42 -20.35 1.88
CA GLY A 59 2.66 -20.02 3.09
C GLY A 59 1.22 -20.57 3.08
N ASN A 60 0.90 -21.55 2.22
CA ASN A 60 -0.39 -22.25 2.28
C ASN A 60 -0.51 -23.09 3.56
N ILE A 61 0.62 -23.64 4.01
CA ILE A 61 0.78 -24.24 5.34
C ILE A 61 1.84 -23.41 6.06
N THR A 62 1.50 -22.92 7.25
CA THR A 62 2.39 -22.10 8.06
C THR A 62 3.06 -22.97 9.13
N ILE A 63 4.33 -22.68 9.41
CA ILE A 63 5.07 -23.27 10.52
C ILE A 63 5.08 -22.24 11.65
N ASN A 64 5.00 -22.71 12.90
CA ASN A 64 5.10 -21.85 14.08
C ASN A 64 6.32 -20.91 13.94
N PRO A 65 6.16 -19.58 14.11
CA PRO A 65 7.27 -18.62 14.04
C PRO A 65 8.51 -19.02 14.85
N GLU A 66 8.32 -19.65 16.01
CA GLU A 66 9.43 -20.11 16.88
C GLU A 66 10.31 -21.17 16.21
N ASP A 67 9.70 -22.08 15.46
CA ASP A 67 10.38 -23.19 14.78
C ASP A 67 10.74 -22.86 13.33
N LYS A 68 10.18 -21.79 12.77
CA LYS A 68 10.20 -21.48 11.33
C LYS A 68 11.61 -21.44 10.77
N GLU A 69 12.54 -20.75 11.43
CA GLU A 69 13.92 -20.60 10.93
C GLU A 69 14.67 -21.94 10.90
N GLU A 70 14.59 -22.73 11.98
CA GLU A 70 15.24 -24.05 12.04
C GLU A 70 14.64 -25.00 11.00
N VAL A 71 13.31 -25.01 10.86
CA VAL A 71 12.62 -25.87 9.90
C VAL A 71 12.92 -25.45 8.45
N PHE A 72 12.89 -24.15 8.14
CA PHE A 72 13.20 -23.67 6.78
C PHE A 72 14.63 -24.02 6.38
N LYS A 73 15.58 -23.86 7.30
CA LYS A 73 16.96 -24.30 7.11
C LYS A 73 17.05 -25.81 6.88
N ALA A 74 16.34 -26.62 7.67
CA ALA A 74 16.32 -28.07 7.52
C ALA A 74 15.67 -28.56 6.22
N LEU A 75 14.72 -27.78 5.68
CA LEU A 75 14.05 -28.03 4.41
C LEU A 75 14.81 -27.45 3.19
N ASN A 76 15.94 -26.78 3.41
CA ASN A 76 16.69 -26.02 2.39
C ASN A 76 15.81 -25.01 1.64
N ILE A 77 14.86 -24.39 2.34
CA ILE A 77 14.03 -23.33 1.79
C ILE A 77 14.82 -22.03 1.93
N VAL A 78 15.24 -21.49 0.79
CA VAL A 78 15.72 -20.11 0.70
C VAL A 78 14.50 -19.25 0.40
N ASP A 79 14.08 -18.43 1.36
CA ASP A 79 12.99 -17.50 1.12
C ASP A 79 13.45 -16.44 0.11
N ARG A 80 12.86 -16.47 -1.09
CA ARG A 80 13.13 -15.52 -2.18
C ARG A 80 12.07 -14.41 -2.24
N GLY A 81 11.27 -14.25 -1.18
CA GLY A 81 10.11 -13.35 -1.16
C GLY A 81 8.85 -13.99 -1.74
N GLU A 82 8.78 -15.32 -1.77
CA GLU A 82 7.62 -16.10 -2.23
C GLU A 82 6.72 -16.54 -1.07
N TYR A 83 7.16 -16.35 0.18
CA TYR A 83 6.39 -16.66 1.37
C TYR A 83 5.34 -15.58 1.63
N PHE A 84 4.07 -15.93 1.49
CA PHE A 84 2.94 -15.04 1.74
C PHE A 84 1.97 -15.70 2.71
N ASP A 85 2.09 -15.43 4.00
CA ASP A 85 1.02 -15.79 4.93
C ASP A 85 -0.23 -14.92 4.69
N ASN A 86 -1.36 -15.36 5.23
CA ASN A 86 -2.63 -14.67 5.03
C ASN A 86 -2.65 -13.27 5.64
N GLU A 87 -1.91 -13.04 6.72
CA GLU A 87 -1.78 -11.74 7.37
C GLU A 87 -1.00 -10.75 6.50
N THR A 88 0.14 -11.18 5.93
CA THR A 88 0.95 -10.39 5.00
C THR A 88 0.16 -10.05 3.74
N ILE A 89 -0.64 -10.99 3.22
CA ILE A 89 -1.54 -10.73 2.09
C ILE A 89 -2.57 -9.67 2.47
N LYS A 90 -3.23 -9.84 3.64
CA LYS A 90 -4.25 -8.92 4.12
C LYS A 90 -3.68 -7.51 4.30
N ASP A 91 -2.53 -7.38 4.95
CA ASP A 91 -1.86 -6.10 5.15
C ASP A 91 -1.47 -5.44 3.81
N ALA A 92 -0.91 -6.20 2.86
CA ALA A 92 -0.56 -5.68 1.54
C ALA A 92 -1.78 -5.17 0.74
N ILE A 93 -2.99 -5.66 1.02
CA ILE A 93 -4.24 -5.21 0.39
C ILE A 93 -4.79 -3.97 1.11
N ILE A 94 -4.79 -3.96 2.45
CA ILE A 94 -5.37 -2.88 3.27
C ILE A 94 -4.45 -1.65 3.28
N ASN A 95 -3.15 -1.87 3.44
CA ASN A 95 -2.09 -0.86 3.52
C ASN A 95 -1.16 -1.02 2.32
N PRO A 96 -1.60 -0.65 1.10
CA PRO A 96 -0.87 -1.00 -0.09
C PRO A 96 0.44 -0.22 -0.19
N THR A 97 1.55 -0.95 -0.21
CA THR A 97 2.88 -0.44 -0.51
C THR A 97 3.29 -0.81 -1.93
N ALA A 98 4.14 0.00 -2.56
CA ALA A 98 4.65 -0.32 -3.90
C ALA A 98 5.39 -1.67 -3.93
N GLU A 99 6.16 -1.99 -2.88
CA GLU A 99 6.86 -3.26 -2.76
C GLU A 99 5.89 -4.44 -2.56
N GLY A 100 4.92 -4.32 -1.66
CA GLY A 100 3.89 -5.34 -1.43
C GLY A 100 3.10 -5.64 -2.69
N MET A 101 2.68 -4.61 -3.42
CA MET A 101 1.96 -4.79 -4.69
C MET A 101 2.83 -5.43 -5.78
N ARG A 102 4.12 -5.06 -5.89
CA ARG A 102 5.05 -5.74 -6.81
C ARG A 102 5.20 -7.22 -6.48
N LYS A 103 5.29 -7.54 -5.19
CA LYS A 103 5.36 -8.92 -4.69
C LYS A 103 4.10 -9.71 -5.04
N LEU A 104 2.91 -9.18 -4.76
CA LEU A 104 1.63 -9.84 -5.08
C LEU A 104 1.46 -10.08 -6.58
N VAL A 105 1.76 -9.08 -7.41
CA VAL A 105 1.63 -9.19 -8.87
C VAL A 105 2.71 -10.11 -9.46
N GLY A 106 3.87 -10.22 -8.82
CA GLY A 106 4.96 -11.12 -9.18
C GLY A 106 4.64 -12.61 -9.00
N ILE A 107 3.56 -12.97 -8.29
CA ILE A 107 3.14 -14.36 -8.11
C ILE A 107 2.75 -14.95 -9.48
N THR A 108 3.44 -16.00 -9.89
CA THR A 108 3.18 -16.70 -11.16
C THR A 108 2.27 -17.91 -10.99
N ASP A 109 2.22 -18.47 -9.78
CA ASP A 109 1.47 -19.68 -9.48
C ASP A 109 -0.03 -19.38 -9.35
N LYS A 110 -0.85 -20.15 -10.08
CA LYS A 110 -2.30 -19.91 -10.14
C LYS A 110 -2.96 -20.08 -8.76
N PHE A 111 -2.67 -21.17 -8.06
CA PHE A 111 -3.28 -21.46 -6.75
C PHE A 111 -2.88 -20.42 -5.71
N THR A 112 -1.61 -20.02 -5.70
CA THR A 112 -1.10 -19.00 -4.79
C THR A 112 -1.77 -17.65 -5.03
N PHE A 113 -1.97 -17.26 -6.30
CA PHE A 113 -2.66 -16.01 -6.60
C PHE A 113 -4.17 -16.08 -6.37
N GLU A 114 -4.81 -17.23 -6.59
CA GLU A 114 -6.21 -17.45 -6.24
C GLU A 114 -6.46 -17.25 -4.74
N ARG A 115 -5.51 -17.63 -3.87
CA ARG A 115 -5.57 -17.33 -2.44
C ARG A 115 -5.54 -15.82 -2.18
N VAL A 116 -4.64 -15.08 -2.82
CA VAL A 116 -4.57 -13.61 -2.73
C VAL A 116 -5.89 -12.98 -3.16
N TYR A 117 -6.44 -13.45 -4.29
CA TYR A 117 -7.69 -12.95 -4.83
C TYR A 117 -8.88 -13.27 -3.91
N ALA A 118 -8.93 -14.47 -3.33
CA ALA A 118 -9.96 -14.84 -2.36
C ALA A 118 -9.95 -13.93 -1.12
N GLN A 119 -8.76 -13.59 -0.60
CA GLN A 119 -8.62 -12.62 0.50
C GLN A 119 -9.11 -11.23 0.09
N PHE A 120 -8.74 -10.76 -1.11
CA PHE A 120 -9.23 -9.49 -1.65
C PHE A 120 -10.75 -9.43 -1.74
N ILE A 121 -11.39 -10.47 -2.29
CA ILE A 121 -12.85 -10.55 -2.39
C ILE A 121 -13.51 -10.61 -1.01
N GLY A 122 -12.93 -11.37 -0.06
CA GLY A 122 -13.40 -11.40 1.32
C GLY A 122 -13.39 -10.01 1.98
N LEU A 123 -12.28 -9.29 1.86
CA LEU A 123 -12.14 -7.93 2.40
C LEU A 123 -13.10 -6.94 1.72
N LYS A 124 -13.26 -7.03 0.38
CA LYS A 124 -14.17 -6.19 -0.41
C LYS A 124 -15.63 -6.41 0.00
N ASN A 125 -16.02 -7.65 0.28
CA ASN A 125 -17.39 -8.01 0.66
C ASN A 125 -17.71 -7.68 2.11
N ASN A 126 -16.75 -7.79 3.03
CA ASN A 126 -16.95 -7.48 4.44
C ASN A 126 -17.22 -5.99 4.68
N GLY A 127 -16.76 -5.10 3.79
CA GLY A 127 -17.02 -3.65 3.85
C GLY A 127 -16.37 -2.92 5.03
N GLU A 128 -15.59 -3.62 5.85
CA GLU A 128 -14.89 -3.08 7.02
C GLU A 128 -13.71 -2.17 6.62
N TYR A 129 -13.08 -2.45 5.47
CA TYR A 129 -11.92 -1.73 4.99
C TYR A 129 -12.22 -1.02 3.66
N ASP A 130 -11.84 0.26 3.58
CA ASP A 130 -11.88 1.02 2.33
C ASP A 130 -10.69 0.65 1.44
N ILE A 131 -10.87 -0.34 0.57
CA ILE A 131 -9.84 -0.81 -0.36
C ILE A 131 -9.76 0.17 -1.54
N SER A 132 -8.55 0.66 -1.81
CA SER A 132 -8.33 1.56 -2.95
C SER A 132 -8.76 0.89 -4.27
N ASN A 133 -9.54 1.60 -5.08
CA ASN A 133 -9.90 1.18 -6.44
C ASN A 133 -8.66 0.83 -7.29
N ARG A 134 -7.50 1.45 -7.01
CA ARG A 134 -6.25 1.13 -7.69
C ARG A 134 -5.76 -0.28 -7.35
N VAL A 135 -5.84 -0.69 -6.08
CA VAL A 135 -5.49 -2.04 -5.61
C VAL A 135 -6.44 -3.05 -6.24
N ALA A 136 -7.75 -2.79 -6.18
CA ALA A 136 -8.77 -3.64 -6.80
C ALA A 136 -8.48 -3.87 -8.29
N ASN A 137 -8.27 -2.80 -9.06
CA ASN A 137 -7.98 -2.89 -10.48
C ASN A 137 -6.69 -3.68 -10.79
N VAL A 138 -5.66 -3.55 -9.95
CA VAL A 138 -4.41 -4.31 -10.14
C VAL A 138 -4.62 -5.80 -9.88
N LEU A 139 -5.30 -6.16 -8.79
CA LEU A 139 -5.55 -7.55 -8.43
C LEU A 139 -6.50 -8.24 -9.41
N GLU A 140 -7.58 -7.57 -9.81
CA GLU A 140 -8.53 -8.08 -10.82
C GLU A 140 -7.83 -8.28 -12.17
N ARG A 141 -7.04 -7.31 -12.64
CA ARG A 141 -6.26 -7.47 -13.88
C ARG A 141 -5.23 -8.60 -13.79
N ARG A 142 -4.57 -8.76 -12.64
CA ARG A 142 -3.59 -9.84 -12.47
C ARG A 142 -4.27 -11.20 -12.42
N PHE A 143 -5.44 -11.29 -11.80
CA PHE A 143 -6.27 -12.49 -11.82
C PHE A 143 -6.60 -12.88 -13.27
N ASP A 144 -7.06 -11.93 -14.08
CA ASP A 144 -7.37 -12.15 -15.50
C ASP A 144 -6.14 -12.61 -16.29
N GLU A 145 -4.96 -11.99 -16.08
CA GLU A 145 -3.72 -12.44 -16.72
C GLU A 145 -3.45 -13.93 -16.45
N ILE A 146 -3.58 -14.36 -15.19
CA ILE A 146 -3.34 -15.75 -14.78
C ILE A 146 -4.38 -16.70 -15.39
N GLN A 147 -5.66 -16.32 -15.43
CA GLN A 147 -6.70 -17.13 -16.07
C GLN A 147 -6.46 -17.30 -17.59
N HIS A 148 -5.91 -16.27 -18.25
CA HIS A 148 -5.48 -16.32 -19.64
C HIS A 148 -4.09 -16.94 -19.85
N ARG A 149 -3.50 -17.57 -18.83
CA ARG A 149 -2.18 -18.24 -18.86
C ARG A 149 -1.00 -17.29 -19.15
N ILE A 150 -1.13 -16.02 -18.78
CA ILE A 150 -0.07 -15.01 -18.86
C ILE A 150 0.66 -14.95 -17.51
N PHE A 151 1.63 -15.84 -17.33
CA PHE A 151 2.36 -15.97 -16.07
C PHE A 151 3.32 -14.82 -15.81
N ASN A 152 3.92 -14.25 -16.86
CA ASN A 152 4.76 -13.05 -16.75
C ASN A 152 3.85 -11.82 -16.84
N THR A 153 3.72 -11.11 -15.73
CA THR A 153 2.82 -9.95 -15.66
C THR A 153 3.26 -8.83 -16.59
N LYS A 154 2.29 -8.16 -17.21
CA LYS A 154 2.53 -6.90 -17.95
C LYS A 154 2.20 -5.67 -17.09
N ILE A 155 1.75 -5.89 -15.85
CA ILE A 155 1.37 -4.83 -14.93
C ILE A 155 2.64 -4.23 -14.34
N THR A 156 2.81 -2.92 -14.52
CA THR A 156 3.92 -2.17 -13.94
C THR A 156 3.43 -1.34 -12.76
N ILE A 157 4.07 -1.49 -11.62
CA ILE A 157 3.71 -0.80 -10.36
C ILE A 157 4.62 0.42 -10.20
N ASN A 158 4.03 1.62 -10.36
CA ASN A 158 4.73 2.89 -10.12
C ASN A 158 4.81 3.18 -8.62
N GLU A 159 5.95 3.67 -8.14
CA GLU A 159 6.25 3.85 -6.70
C GLU A 159 5.33 4.88 -6.02
N HIS A 160 4.94 5.92 -6.74
CA HIS A 160 4.10 6.99 -6.18
C HIS A 160 2.62 6.62 -6.06
N GLY A 161 2.20 5.46 -6.59
CA GLY A 161 0.80 5.08 -6.66
C GLY A 161 0.26 4.33 -5.44
N PHE A 162 1.14 3.83 -4.58
CA PHE A 162 0.80 2.96 -3.46
C PHE A 162 1.57 3.44 -2.22
N LYS A 163 1.04 4.50 -1.62
CA LYS A 163 1.46 4.97 -0.30
C LYS A 163 0.50 4.37 0.73
N PRO A 164 0.99 3.98 1.92
CA PRO A 164 0.13 3.68 3.06
C PRO A 164 -0.83 4.84 3.26
N LYS A 165 -2.04 4.56 3.77
CA LYS A 165 -2.93 5.64 4.21
C LYS A 165 -2.17 6.40 5.30
N GLU A 166 -1.76 7.64 5.03
CA GLU A 166 -1.18 8.49 6.06
C GLU A 166 -2.23 8.64 7.18
N ASP A 167 -1.82 8.44 8.42
CA ASP A 167 -2.73 8.59 9.56
C ASP A 167 -3.29 10.01 9.54
N ILE A 168 -4.61 10.10 9.69
CA ILE A 168 -5.33 11.39 9.65
C ILE A 168 -4.75 12.37 10.69
N GLU A 169 -4.19 11.85 11.78
CA GLU A 169 -3.51 12.61 12.82
C GLU A 169 -2.18 13.21 12.35
N GLU A 170 -1.37 12.48 11.59
CA GLU A 170 -0.11 13.00 11.02
C GLU A 170 -0.38 14.10 9.98
N ILE A 171 -1.46 13.96 9.19
CA ILE A 171 -1.88 14.98 8.23
C ILE A 171 -2.35 16.24 8.98
N LYS A 172 -3.12 16.09 10.06
CA LYS A 172 -3.54 17.22 10.89
C LYS A 172 -2.35 17.94 11.51
N GLN A 173 -1.39 17.21 12.06
CA GLN A 173 -0.17 17.80 12.63
C GLN A 173 0.68 18.52 11.57
N LYS A 174 0.82 17.95 10.37
CA LYS A 174 1.48 18.64 9.25
C LYS A 174 0.74 19.92 8.86
N ASN A 175 -0.59 19.89 8.77
CA ASN A 175 -1.38 21.08 8.46
C ASN A 175 -1.27 22.16 9.54
N GLU A 176 -1.34 21.80 10.83
CA GLU A 176 -1.16 22.75 11.94
C GLU A 176 0.25 23.37 11.94
N SER A 177 1.29 22.56 11.66
CA SER A 177 2.67 23.06 11.53
C SER A 177 2.85 23.99 10.32
N LEU A 178 2.15 23.73 9.21
CA LEU A 178 2.16 24.59 8.04
C LEU A 178 1.41 25.89 8.30
N GLU A 179 0.26 25.83 8.96
CA GLU A 179 -0.55 27.01 9.32
C GLU A 179 0.22 27.95 10.25
N THR A 180 0.92 27.41 11.26
CA THR A 180 1.79 28.21 12.15
C THR A 180 2.95 28.85 11.39
N THR A 181 3.61 28.11 10.50
CA THR A 181 4.69 28.65 9.65
C THR A 181 4.18 29.77 8.73
N VAL A 182 2.97 29.64 8.17
CA VAL A 182 2.35 30.68 7.33
C VAL A 182 2.03 31.94 8.14
N GLN A 183 1.54 31.78 9.38
CA GLN A 183 1.25 32.92 10.27
C GLN A 183 2.54 33.68 10.66
N GLU A 184 3.62 32.97 10.97
CA GLU A 184 4.92 33.60 11.26
C GLU A 184 5.47 34.35 10.05
N LEU A 185 5.38 33.78 8.85
CA LEU A 185 5.81 34.44 7.62
C LEU A 185 4.97 35.69 7.31
N GLN A 186 3.65 35.65 7.55
CA GLN A 186 2.78 36.81 7.39
C GLN A 186 3.13 37.95 8.37
N ALA A 187 3.46 37.61 9.62
CA ALA A 187 3.89 38.59 10.61
C ALA A 187 5.22 39.25 10.22
N GLN A 188 6.20 38.47 9.79
CA GLN A 188 7.49 38.98 9.29
C GLN A 188 7.33 39.87 8.05
N LEU A 189 6.45 39.50 7.12
CA LEU A 189 6.13 40.33 5.95
C LEU A 189 5.45 41.65 6.33
N ALA A 190 4.57 41.64 7.33
CA ALA A 190 3.94 42.84 7.84
C ALA A 190 4.95 43.80 8.50
N GLU A 191 5.90 43.24 9.27
CA GLU A 191 6.97 43.99 9.91
C GLU A 191 7.94 44.61 8.88
N LEU A 192 8.37 43.83 7.89
CA LEU A 192 9.19 44.31 6.76
C LEU A 192 8.49 45.42 5.98
N LYS A 193 7.19 45.27 5.71
CA LYS A 193 6.39 46.28 5.01
C LYS A 193 6.27 47.57 5.84
N ALA A 194 6.14 47.48 7.16
CA ALA A 194 6.12 48.63 8.06
C ALA A 194 7.49 49.35 8.12
N MET A 195 8.60 48.60 8.10
CA MET A 195 9.95 49.17 8.02
C MET A 195 10.22 49.87 6.68
N MET A 196 9.69 49.34 5.57
CA MET A 196 9.82 49.99 4.26
C MET A 196 9.01 51.30 4.15
N VAL A 197 7.86 51.40 4.80
CA VAL A 197 7.03 52.63 4.80
C VAL A 197 7.63 53.72 5.70
N THR A 198 8.35 53.36 6.76
CA THR A 198 9.00 54.33 7.67
C THR A 198 10.33 54.88 7.13
N ALA A 199 10.96 54.21 6.16
CA ALA A 199 12.18 54.70 5.50
C ALA A 199 11.95 55.76 4.41
N SER A 200 10.69 56.01 4.01
CA SER A 200 10.34 56.96 2.94
C SER A 200 9.44 58.10 3.43
N THR A 201 9.98 59.01 4.25
CA THR A 201 9.36 60.34 4.48
C THR A 201 10.23 61.46 3.91
N PRO A 202 9.79 62.20 2.87
CA PRO A 202 10.55 63.30 2.27
C PRO A 202 10.38 64.60 3.07
N LYS A 203 11.51 65.30 3.25
CA LYS A 203 11.62 66.61 3.92
C LYS A 203 10.95 67.70 3.07
N LYS A 204 9.92 68.36 3.61
CA LYS A 204 9.20 69.50 3.00
C LYS A 204 10.15 70.62 2.54
N ARG A 205 10.00 71.07 1.29
CA ARG A 205 10.35 72.43 0.84
C ARG A 205 9.19 73.01 0.03
N LYS A 206 8.69 74.17 0.49
CA LYS A 206 7.68 75.00 -0.20
C LYS A 206 8.35 75.81 -1.31
N SER A 207 7.73 75.90 -2.49
CA SER A 207 7.40 77.19 -3.12
C SER A 207 6.57 77.03 -4.40
N LYS A 208 5.52 77.84 -4.42
CA LYS A 208 4.56 78.25 -5.45
C LYS A 208 5.19 78.65 -6.81
N ALA A 209 4.60 78.22 -7.92
CA ALA A 209 4.44 78.97 -9.16
C ALA A 209 3.38 78.30 -10.05
N GLU A 210 2.69 79.12 -10.81
CA GLU A 210 1.37 78.99 -11.40
C GLU A 210 1.52 79.01 -12.92
N LEU A 211 0.75 78.19 -13.66
CA LEU A 211 0.24 78.54 -15.01
C LEU A 211 -0.78 77.51 -15.51
N VAL A 212 -2.01 78.00 -15.61
CA VAL A 212 -3.17 77.50 -16.36
C VAL A 212 -2.83 77.42 -17.85
N VAL A 213 -3.36 76.43 -18.59
CA VAL A 213 -4.05 76.61 -19.89
C VAL A 213 -4.84 75.32 -20.21
N GLU A 214 -6.15 75.51 -20.44
CA GLU A 214 -7.14 74.57 -20.98
C GLU A 214 -6.82 74.16 -22.43
N THR A 215 -7.28 72.99 -22.89
CA THR A 215 -8.26 72.90 -23.99
C THR A 215 -8.63 71.46 -24.30
N GLU A 216 -9.93 71.32 -24.56
CA GLU A 216 -10.69 70.15 -24.97
C GLU A 216 -10.23 69.61 -26.34
N ASN A 217 -10.41 68.31 -26.58
CA ASN A 217 -10.98 67.88 -27.85
C ASN A 217 -11.64 66.50 -27.75
N THR A 218 -12.96 66.52 -27.93
CA THR A 218 -13.85 65.41 -28.28
C THR A 218 -13.60 64.92 -29.70
N THR A 219 -13.71 63.60 -29.93
CA THR A 219 -14.37 63.07 -31.14
C THR A 219 -14.90 61.67 -30.86
N GLU A 220 -16.23 61.55 -31.02
CA GLU A 220 -17.03 60.34 -31.04
C GLU A 220 -16.90 59.59 -32.39
N LEU A 221 -17.62 58.44 -32.45
CA LEU A 221 -18.14 57.72 -33.64
C LEU A 221 -17.19 56.67 -34.25
N ASP A 222 -17.58 55.41 -34.53
CA ASP A 222 -18.88 54.90 -35.00
C ASP A 222 -19.15 53.43 -34.59
N GLU A 223 -20.44 53.13 -34.42
CA GLU A 223 -21.07 51.80 -34.49
C GLU A 223 -21.12 51.29 -35.95
N VAL A 224 -20.99 49.98 -36.21
CA VAL A 224 -21.82 49.19 -37.16
C VAL A 224 -21.68 47.70 -36.76
N LYS A 225 -22.70 47.04 -36.17
CA LYS A 225 -23.65 46.06 -36.79
C LYS A 225 -22.96 45.10 -37.78
N GLU A 226 -23.07 43.78 -37.62
CA GLU A 226 -24.29 42.97 -37.76
C GLU A 226 -24.13 41.61 -37.06
#